data_AF-A0A4S9PKS9-F1
#
_entry.id   AF-A0A4S9PKS9-F1
#
_cell.length_a   1.000
_cell.length_b   1.000
_cell.length_c   1.000
_cell.angle_alpha   90.00
_cell.angle_beta   90.00
_cell.angle_gamma   90.00
#
_symmetry.space_group_name_H-M   'P 1'
#
loop_
_entity.id
_entity.type
_entity.pdbx_description
1 polymer ?
#
loop_
_entity_poly.entity_id
_entity_poly.type
_entity_poly.pdbx_seq_one_letter_code
_entity_poly.pdbx_strand_id
1 'polypeptide(L)'
;MPAYLDTLLQEGHNFECFVEGGRSRTGKLLQPKFGILSFLLESVLSGQVEDAIICPVSTQYDKVIEVDSYISELLGQPKPKESLGNFLSSSSVLSLKLGRVDVRFHEPWSLRDFINEQKLRLTTLPPQMKTPEDIILKRRLLTTLGYKVLSDINAVSVVMPTALVGTVLLTLRGRGAGKSELVRRVDWLTERVKKQGGRIAHFSGLPTTVVVERALEVLGQNLVGEHRNLPEKTYYAADRFQLSFYRNMTIHLFVSEALVSAALYTKVKLGGGPEYQSISYNDLYDYVYFLSQLFRGEFIFPTTPLAENLTNTLTGLEADNIIAIKRSEHDGSTVESTSLDESERLSGRENYDFYCFLIWPFIEASWLGAISLLMLTPPSTNASQQTSLPLNSVVTQAQRLGKTLYAQGDISYLEAVNRETLRNAYTRFAESGIIFITSPSKDGKIPASVRLTPEWLPERTEDGQIKAQGKLWEYCESISKARREGKNRRDGNTVIRRIFGLVELVGTELWKGAEPSKVIAPKTGDAEWKAKRREIRTAPKL
;
A
#
# COMPACT_ATOMS: atom_id res chain seq x y z
N MET A 1 -22.84 -19.11 12.06
CA MET A 1 -21.40 -18.82 12.23
C MET A 1 -21.03 -18.58 13.68
N PRO A 2 -21.61 -17.64 14.45
CA PRO A 2 -21.24 -17.44 15.86
C PRO A 2 -21.41 -18.69 16.72
N ALA A 3 -22.61 -19.29 16.72
CA ALA A 3 -22.90 -20.52 17.48
C ALA A 3 -21.99 -21.72 17.11
N TYR A 4 -21.52 -21.79 15.87
CA TYR A 4 -20.58 -22.83 15.44
C TYR A 4 -19.19 -22.61 16.07
N LEU A 5 -18.72 -21.36 16.09
CA LEU A 5 -17.45 -21.00 16.71
C LEU A 5 -17.49 -21.19 18.24
N ASP A 6 -18.61 -20.83 18.87
CA ASP A 6 -18.83 -21.06 20.29
C ASP A 6 -18.74 -22.56 20.63
N THR A 7 -19.40 -23.42 19.84
CA THR A 7 -19.36 -24.87 20.02
C THR A 7 -17.93 -25.40 19.92
N LEU A 8 -17.19 -25.01 18.86
CA LEU A 8 -15.79 -25.43 18.69
C LEU A 8 -14.90 -25.01 19.87
N LEU A 9 -15.06 -23.79 20.36
CA LEU A 9 -14.27 -23.30 21.50
C LEU A 9 -14.65 -24.00 22.81
N GLN A 10 -15.94 -24.26 23.05
CA GLN A 10 -16.42 -24.99 24.24
C GLN A 10 -15.94 -26.44 24.26
N GLU A 11 -15.87 -27.08 23.10
CA GLU A 11 -15.34 -28.45 22.95
C GLU A 11 -13.81 -28.51 22.96
N GLY A 12 -13.12 -27.37 23.05
CA GLY A 12 -11.66 -27.28 23.10
C GLY A 12 -10.98 -27.56 21.75
N HIS A 13 -11.70 -27.40 20.64
CA HIS A 13 -11.17 -27.61 19.31
C HIS A 13 -10.30 -26.43 18.83
N ASN A 14 -9.14 -26.76 18.25
CA ASN A 14 -8.31 -25.79 17.55
C ASN A 14 -8.91 -25.46 16.19
N PHE A 15 -8.93 -24.18 15.83
CA PHE A 15 -9.26 -23.76 14.46
C PHE A 15 -8.30 -22.65 14.00
N GLU A 16 -8.04 -22.61 12.70
CA GLU A 16 -7.21 -21.59 12.06
C GLU A 16 -8.08 -20.53 11.39
N CYS A 17 -7.66 -19.27 11.45
CA CYS A 17 -8.26 -18.22 10.65
C CYS A 17 -7.24 -17.20 10.16
N PHE A 18 -7.48 -16.65 8.98
CA PHE A 18 -6.70 -15.55 8.43
C PHE A 18 -7.33 -14.23 8.88
N VAL A 19 -6.64 -13.49 9.76
CA VAL A 19 -7.12 -12.19 10.26
C VAL A 19 -7.34 -11.16 9.15
N GLU A 20 -6.66 -11.32 8.01
CA GLU A 20 -6.81 -10.48 6.82
C GLU A 20 -8.03 -10.84 5.96
N GLY A 21 -8.70 -11.97 6.26
CA GLY A 21 -9.87 -12.49 5.56
C GLY A 21 -9.57 -13.32 4.31
N GLY A 22 -8.33 -13.39 3.86
CA GLY A 22 -7.92 -14.18 2.70
C GLY A 22 -6.42 -14.14 2.45
N ARG A 23 -5.98 -14.74 1.33
CA ARG A 23 -4.57 -14.75 0.92
C ARG A 23 -4.14 -13.35 0.45
N SER A 24 -2.94 -12.95 0.84
CA SER A 24 -2.35 -11.67 0.41
C SER A 24 -2.01 -11.74 -1.09
N ARG A 25 -2.74 -11.00 -1.91
CA ARG A 25 -2.59 -11.02 -3.39
C ARG A 25 -1.50 -10.10 -3.92
N THR A 26 -1.07 -9.14 -3.09
CA THR A 26 -0.09 -8.11 -3.45
C THR A 26 1.25 -8.31 -2.76
N GLY A 27 1.42 -9.36 -1.95
CA GLY A 27 2.62 -9.61 -1.15
C GLY A 27 2.75 -8.71 0.09
N LYS A 28 1.73 -7.90 0.40
CA LYS A 28 1.69 -7.02 1.58
C LYS A 28 0.76 -7.57 2.65
N LEU A 29 1.09 -7.29 3.91
CA LEU A 29 0.14 -7.46 5.02
C LEU A 29 -1.05 -6.53 4.85
N LEU A 30 -2.25 -7.07 5.00
CA LEU A 30 -3.51 -6.35 4.88
C LEU A 30 -4.02 -5.96 6.28
N GLN A 31 -4.92 -4.98 6.30
CA GLN A 31 -5.58 -4.60 7.54
C GLN A 31 -6.47 -5.74 8.07
N PRO A 32 -6.57 -5.91 9.40
CA PRO A 32 -7.35 -6.99 9.98
C PRO A 32 -8.85 -6.80 9.68
N LYS A 33 -9.50 -7.89 9.28
CA LYS A 33 -10.95 -8.00 9.15
C LYS A 33 -11.51 -8.44 10.49
N PHE A 34 -12.29 -7.56 11.10
CA PHE A 34 -12.77 -7.77 12.46
C PHE A 34 -13.85 -8.85 12.63
N GLY A 35 -14.38 -9.44 11.56
CA GLY A 35 -15.55 -10.33 11.64
C GLY A 35 -15.33 -11.59 12.51
N ILE A 36 -14.28 -12.36 12.25
CA ILE A 36 -14.01 -13.55 13.07
C ILE A 36 -13.52 -13.19 14.48
N LEU A 37 -12.70 -12.13 14.57
CA LEU A 37 -12.20 -11.62 15.84
C LEU A 37 -13.31 -11.08 16.74
N SER A 38 -14.39 -10.52 16.18
CA SER A 38 -15.54 -10.08 16.97
C SER A 38 -16.27 -11.24 17.58
N PHE A 39 -16.42 -12.35 16.86
CA PHE A 39 -17.05 -13.55 17.42
C PHE A 39 -16.23 -14.10 18.58
N LEU A 40 -14.90 -14.26 18.42
CA LEU A 40 -14.02 -14.71 19.50
C LEU A 40 -14.08 -13.82 20.74
N LEU A 41 -14.03 -12.51 20.53
CA LEU A 41 -14.13 -11.53 21.60
C LEU A 41 -15.49 -11.62 22.31
N GLU A 42 -16.58 -11.80 21.58
CA GLU A 42 -17.93 -11.94 22.12
C GLU A 42 -18.13 -13.25 22.91
N SER A 43 -17.59 -14.38 22.43
CA SER A 43 -17.65 -15.68 23.12
C SER A 43 -17.02 -15.59 24.52
N VAL A 44 -15.85 -14.96 24.63
CA VAL A 44 -15.15 -14.78 25.91
C VAL A 44 -15.83 -13.72 26.78
N LEU A 45 -16.26 -12.60 26.22
CA LEU A 45 -16.95 -11.54 26.98
C LEU A 45 -18.32 -11.96 27.52
N SER A 46 -19.05 -12.79 26.79
CA SER A 46 -20.36 -13.31 27.22
C SER A 46 -20.27 -14.42 28.26
N GLY A 47 -19.07 -14.98 28.49
CA GLY A 47 -18.85 -16.10 29.39
C GLY A 47 -19.27 -17.45 28.82
N GLN A 48 -19.66 -17.52 27.54
CA GLN A 48 -19.91 -18.79 26.84
C GLN A 48 -18.64 -19.64 26.75
N VAL A 49 -17.48 -18.98 26.67
CA VAL A 49 -16.16 -19.59 26.67
C VAL A 49 -15.34 -18.95 27.80
N GLU A 50 -14.72 -19.78 28.65
CA GLU A 50 -13.91 -19.29 29.77
C GLU A 50 -12.68 -18.53 29.28
N ASP A 51 -11.94 -19.08 28.32
CA ASP A 51 -10.81 -18.41 27.68
C ASP A 51 -10.55 -18.98 26.27
N ALA A 52 -9.85 -18.21 25.44
CA ALA A 52 -9.35 -18.64 24.16
C ALA A 52 -7.86 -18.27 24.04
N ILE A 53 -7.03 -19.24 23.71
CA ILE A 53 -5.60 -19.00 23.50
C ILE A 53 -5.38 -18.56 22.04
N ILE A 54 -4.81 -17.37 21.87
CA ILE A 54 -4.45 -16.85 20.57
C ILE A 54 -3.01 -17.22 20.29
N CYS A 55 -2.77 -17.98 19.20
CA CYS A 55 -1.45 -18.33 18.71
C CYS A 55 -1.21 -17.65 17.35
N PRO A 56 -0.50 -16.50 17.30
CA PRO A 56 -0.16 -15.85 16.05
C PRO A 56 0.83 -16.69 15.24
N VAL A 57 0.51 -16.96 13.97
CA VAL A 57 1.33 -17.79 13.07
C VAL A 57 1.66 -17.00 11.80
N SER A 58 2.92 -17.07 11.41
CA SER A 58 3.45 -16.49 10.18
C SER A 58 3.85 -17.61 9.24
N THR A 59 3.38 -17.56 7.99
CA THR A 59 3.73 -18.54 6.94
C THR A 59 4.23 -17.83 5.69
N GLN A 60 5.44 -18.17 5.25
CA GLN A 60 6.09 -17.59 4.07
C GLN A 60 6.53 -18.67 3.08
N TYR A 61 6.47 -18.35 1.80
CA TYR A 61 6.82 -19.25 0.70
C TYR A 61 7.92 -18.62 -0.16
N ASP A 62 8.89 -19.41 -0.62
CA ASP A 62 9.84 -18.96 -1.65
C ASP A 62 9.14 -18.71 -2.99
N LYS A 63 8.15 -19.52 -3.34
CA LYS A 63 7.32 -19.33 -4.53
C LYS A 63 5.86 -19.62 -4.23
N VAL A 64 5.00 -18.65 -4.50
CA VAL A 64 3.56 -18.83 -4.43
C VAL A 64 3.08 -19.35 -5.78
N ILE A 65 2.41 -20.49 -5.78
CA ILE A 65 1.99 -21.19 -7.00
C ILE A 65 0.94 -20.40 -7.79
N GLU A 66 0.08 -19.66 -7.09
CA GLU A 66 -1.14 -19.07 -7.64
C GLU A 66 -0.94 -17.66 -8.21
N VAL A 67 0.30 -17.17 -8.25
CA VAL A 67 0.60 -15.77 -8.58
C VAL A 67 0.12 -15.42 -10.00
N ASP A 68 0.21 -16.34 -10.96
CA ASP A 68 -0.28 -16.12 -12.34
C ASP A 68 -1.80 -15.82 -12.38
N SER A 69 -2.56 -16.53 -11.54
CA SER A 69 -4.01 -16.33 -11.40
C SER A 69 -4.32 -14.98 -10.73
N TYR A 70 -3.52 -14.58 -9.75
CA TYR A 70 -3.67 -13.29 -9.07
C TYR A 70 -3.32 -12.12 -9.98
N ILE A 71 -2.29 -12.23 -10.80
CA ILE A 71 -1.88 -11.16 -11.72
C ILE A 71 -2.98 -10.84 -12.72
N SER A 72 -3.53 -11.89 -13.33
CA SER A 72 -4.62 -11.74 -14.30
C SER A 72 -5.82 -11.02 -13.65
N GLU A 73 -6.20 -11.42 -12.44
CA GLU A 73 -7.27 -10.76 -11.67
C GLU A 73 -6.93 -9.29 -11.35
N LEU A 74 -5.70 -9.01 -10.89
CA LEU A 74 -5.24 -7.67 -10.53
C LEU A 74 -5.16 -6.72 -11.74
N LEU A 75 -4.90 -7.25 -12.94
CA LEU A 75 -4.94 -6.51 -14.21
C LEU A 75 -6.34 -6.43 -14.82
N GLY A 76 -7.36 -6.90 -14.10
CA GLY A 76 -8.77 -6.76 -14.46
C GLY A 76 -9.32 -7.88 -15.36
N GLN A 77 -8.56 -8.94 -15.62
CA GLN A 77 -9.09 -10.13 -16.28
C GLN A 77 -10.06 -10.85 -15.34
N PRO A 78 -11.18 -11.39 -15.85
CA PRO A 78 -12.12 -12.13 -15.03
C PRO A 78 -11.43 -13.34 -14.38
N LYS A 79 -11.78 -13.63 -13.12
CA LYS A 79 -11.24 -14.77 -12.38
C LYS A 79 -11.48 -16.05 -13.20
N PRO A 80 -10.43 -16.78 -13.62
CA PRO A 80 -10.61 -18.06 -14.30
C PRO A 80 -11.44 -18.98 -13.39
N LYS A 81 -12.44 -19.67 -13.95
CA LYS A 81 -13.20 -20.71 -13.23
C LYS A 81 -12.39 -22.01 -13.09
N GLU A 82 -11.08 -21.92 -12.95
CA GLU A 82 -10.26 -23.12 -12.77
C GLU A 82 -10.34 -23.57 -11.32
N SER A 83 -10.77 -24.82 -11.12
CA SER A 83 -10.84 -25.43 -9.81
C SER A 83 -9.41 -25.82 -9.39
N LEU A 84 -9.06 -25.53 -8.13
CA LEU A 84 -7.82 -26.02 -7.52
C LEU A 84 -7.69 -27.55 -7.62
N GLY A 85 -8.80 -28.27 -7.78
CA GLY A 85 -8.83 -29.72 -8.01
C GLY A 85 -8.25 -30.15 -9.36
N ASN A 86 -8.50 -29.40 -10.44
CA ASN A 86 -7.90 -29.70 -11.75
C ASN A 86 -6.38 -29.42 -11.74
N PHE A 87 -5.95 -28.41 -10.97
CA PHE A 87 -4.54 -28.07 -10.82
C PHE A 87 -3.76 -29.14 -10.01
N LEU A 88 -4.29 -29.58 -8.87
CA LEU A 88 -3.72 -30.66 -8.03
C LEU A 88 -3.66 -32.02 -8.74
N SER A 89 -4.55 -32.25 -9.71
CA SER A 89 -4.57 -33.49 -10.51
C SER A 89 -3.46 -33.59 -11.56
N SER A 90 -2.73 -32.48 -11.83
CA SER A 90 -1.62 -32.53 -12.76
C SER A 90 -0.36 -33.04 -12.03
N SER A 91 0.16 -34.19 -12.46
CA SER A 91 1.44 -34.77 -12.00
C SER A 91 2.64 -33.81 -12.15
N SER A 92 2.46 -32.72 -12.92
CA SER A 92 3.42 -31.64 -13.09
C SER A 92 3.64 -30.79 -11.82
N VAL A 93 2.67 -30.69 -10.89
CA VAL A 93 2.80 -29.88 -9.67
C VAL A 93 3.87 -30.43 -8.73
N LEU A 94 4.04 -31.75 -8.67
CA LEU A 94 5.08 -32.42 -7.88
C LEU A 94 6.50 -32.22 -8.45
N SER A 95 6.61 -31.81 -9.71
CA SER A 95 7.90 -31.49 -10.37
C SER A 95 8.30 -30.01 -10.26
N LEU A 96 7.43 -29.17 -9.70
CA LEU A 96 7.70 -27.74 -9.54
C LEU A 96 8.76 -27.50 -8.46
N LYS A 97 9.82 -26.77 -8.82
CA LYS A 97 10.78 -26.22 -7.86
C LYS A 97 10.13 -25.05 -7.10
N LEU A 98 9.36 -25.35 -6.05
CA LEU A 98 8.61 -24.37 -5.27
C LEU A 98 9.41 -23.73 -4.12
N GLY A 99 10.61 -24.23 -3.86
CA GLY A 99 11.47 -23.78 -2.78
C GLY A 99 10.97 -24.21 -1.40
N ARG A 100 11.21 -23.38 -0.38
CA ARG A 100 10.89 -23.65 1.02
C ARG A 100 9.60 -22.95 1.48
N VAL A 101 8.97 -23.54 2.48
CA VAL A 101 7.98 -22.90 3.35
C VAL A 101 8.61 -22.62 4.72
N ASP A 102 8.49 -21.39 5.22
CA ASP A 102 8.86 -21.02 6.59
C ASP A 102 7.58 -20.81 7.40
N VAL A 103 7.44 -21.53 8.51
CA VAL A 103 6.30 -21.40 9.43
C VAL A 103 6.85 -21.03 10.80
N ARG A 104 6.38 -19.91 11.36
CA ARG A 104 6.80 -19.42 12.67
C ARG A 104 5.63 -19.12 13.56
N PHE A 105 5.79 -19.50 14.82
CA PHE A 105 4.80 -19.30 15.87
C PHE A 105 5.30 -18.19 16.79
N HIS A 106 4.44 -17.21 17.05
CA HIS A 106 4.63 -16.29 18.17
C HIS A 106 4.22 -16.99 19.47
N GLU A 107 4.74 -16.51 20.60
CA GLU A 107 4.29 -16.94 21.92
C GLU A 107 2.76 -16.81 22.04
N PRO A 108 2.03 -17.90 22.32
CA PRO A 108 0.59 -17.85 22.49
C PRO A 108 0.20 -17.08 23.75
N TRP A 109 -0.97 -16.44 23.74
CA TRP A 109 -1.45 -15.63 24.86
C TRP A 109 -2.97 -15.77 25.08
N SER A 110 -3.40 -15.55 26.34
CA SER A 110 -4.80 -15.65 26.77
C SER A 110 -5.62 -14.44 26.32
N LEU A 111 -6.74 -14.69 25.62
CA LEU A 111 -7.67 -13.63 25.24
C LEU A 111 -8.38 -13.04 26.46
N ARG A 112 -8.68 -13.84 27.48
CA ARG A 112 -9.23 -13.39 28.76
C ARG A 112 -8.30 -12.39 29.44
N ASP A 113 -7.01 -12.73 29.55
CA ASP A 113 -6.03 -11.86 30.18
C ASP A 113 -5.84 -10.56 29.40
N PHE A 114 -5.77 -10.65 28.07
CA PHE A 114 -5.74 -9.47 27.21
C PHE A 114 -6.94 -8.55 27.46
N ILE A 115 -8.16 -9.08 27.52
CA ILE A 115 -9.37 -8.30 27.80
C ILE A 115 -9.27 -7.62 29.17
N ASN A 116 -8.82 -8.35 30.19
CA ASN A 116 -8.69 -7.84 31.55
C ASN A 116 -7.67 -6.70 31.63
N GLU A 117 -6.51 -6.86 30.99
CA GLU A 117 -5.46 -5.83 30.92
C GLU A 117 -5.97 -4.56 30.21
N GLN A 118 -6.66 -4.71 29.08
CA GLN A 118 -7.20 -3.56 28.36
C GLN A 118 -8.31 -2.84 29.15
N LYS A 119 -9.16 -3.57 29.89
CA LYS A 119 -10.16 -2.97 30.79
C LYS A 119 -9.49 -2.18 31.93
N LEU A 120 -8.44 -2.72 32.53
CA LEU A 120 -7.70 -2.05 33.59
C LEU A 120 -7.11 -0.71 33.10
N ARG A 121 -6.43 -0.71 31.94
CA ARG A 121 -5.86 0.49 31.31
C ARG A 121 -6.90 1.58 31.01
N LEU A 122 -8.15 1.19 30.79
CA LEU A 122 -9.25 2.12 30.54
C LEU A 122 -9.82 2.72 31.83
N THR A 123 -9.69 2.01 32.94
CA THR A 123 -10.19 2.45 34.25
C THR A 123 -9.25 3.46 34.91
N THR A 124 -7.97 3.47 34.54
CA THR A 124 -6.94 4.40 35.03
C THR A 124 -6.89 5.75 34.32
N LEU A 125 -7.81 6.02 33.37
CA LEU A 125 -7.90 7.32 32.68
C LEU A 125 -8.66 8.37 33.52
N PRO A 126 -8.34 9.68 33.43
CA PRO A 126 -8.95 10.72 34.25
C PRO A 126 -10.50 10.76 34.15
N PRO A 127 -11.23 11.17 35.22
CA PRO A 127 -12.69 11.08 35.33
C PRO A 127 -13.51 11.86 34.28
N GLN A 128 -12.87 12.65 33.42
CA GLN A 128 -13.52 13.45 32.39
C GLN A 128 -13.92 12.66 31.13
N MET A 129 -13.62 11.35 31.07
CA MET A 129 -14.05 10.45 29.99
C MET A 129 -14.92 9.28 30.50
N LYS A 130 -15.97 9.56 31.28
CA LYS A 130 -17.05 8.58 31.43
C LYS A 130 -17.90 8.57 30.17
N THR A 131 -17.59 7.68 29.22
CA THR A 131 -18.57 7.26 28.21
C THR A 131 -18.98 5.82 28.52
N PRO A 132 -20.16 5.59 29.13
CA PRO A 132 -20.73 4.26 29.24
C PRO A 132 -21.55 3.96 27.99
N GLU A 133 -20.94 3.29 27.01
CA GLU A 133 -21.66 2.43 26.06
C GLU A 133 -20.75 1.24 25.74
N ASP A 134 -21.11 0.04 26.21
CA ASP A 134 -20.35 -1.21 26.00
C ASP A 134 -19.92 -1.42 24.54
N ILE A 135 -20.65 -0.85 23.59
CA ILE A 135 -20.38 -0.89 22.15
C ILE A 135 -19.07 -0.17 21.79
N ILE A 136 -18.80 1.01 22.36
CA ILE A 136 -17.56 1.78 22.08
C ILE A 136 -16.36 1.03 22.66
N LEU A 137 -16.51 0.51 23.87
CA LEU A 137 -15.50 -0.31 24.54
C LEU A 137 -15.19 -1.57 23.73
N LYS A 138 -16.23 -2.35 23.36
CA LYS A 138 -16.11 -3.55 22.53
C LYS A 138 -15.41 -3.25 21.21
N ARG A 139 -15.77 -2.16 20.54
CA ARG A 139 -15.13 -1.74 19.29
C ARG A 139 -13.64 -1.42 19.47
N ARG A 140 -13.28 -0.74 20.56
CA ARG A 140 -11.89 -0.42 20.88
C ARG A 140 -11.09 -1.68 21.19
N LEU A 141 -11.65 -2.58 22.00
CA LEU A 141 -11.05 -3.89 22.30
C LEU A 141 -10.83 -4.69 21.01
N LEU A 142 -11.85 -4.79 20.15
CA LEU A 142 -11.78 -5.48 18.87
C LEU A 142 -10.72 -4.90 17.93
N THR A 143 -10.64 -3.57 17.87
CA THR A 143 -9.61 -2.89 17.07
C THR A 143 -8.21 -3.22 17.61
N THR A 144 -8.02 -3.10 18.92
CA THR A 144 -6.74 -3.36 19.58
C THR A 144 -6.33 -4.83 19.43
N LEU A 145 -7.29 -5.76 19.56
CA LEU A 145 -7.12 -7.20 19.33
C LEU A 145 -6.60 -7.48 17.92
N GLY A 146 -7.28 -6.96 16.89
CA GLY A 146 -6.89 -7.19 15.50
C GLY A 146 -5.50 -6.66 15.17
N TYR A 147 -5.15 -5.48 15.66
CA TYR A 147 -3.81 -4.92 15.45
C TYR A 147 -2.73 -5.59 16.31
N LYS A 148 -3.05 -6.08 17.52
CA LYS A 148 -2.12 -6.89 18.31
C LYS A 148 -1.78 -8.20 17.59
N VAL A 149 -2.78 -8.96 17.14
CA VAL A 149 -2.54 -10.22 16.42
C VAL A 149 -1.69 -9.97 15.17
N LEU A 150 -2.00 -8.92 14.40
CA LEU A 150 -1.23 -8.58 13.21
C LEU A 150 0.22 -8.18 13.55
N SER A 151 0.41 -7.41 14.63
CA SER A 151 1.74 -7.05 15.14
C SER A 151 2.53 -8.28 15.56
N ASP A 152 1.92 -9.22 16.27
CA ASP A 152 2.57 -10.45 16.74
C ASP A 152 2.96 -11.37 15.56
N ILE A 153 2.11 -11.49 14.53
CA ILE A 153 2.44 -12.20 13.28
C ILE A 153 3.65 -11.54 12.61
N ASN A 154 3.65 -10.21 12.50
CA ASN A 154 4.74 -9.46 11.88
C ASN A 154 6.05 -9.61 12.67
N ALA A 155 5.98 -9.63 14.00
CA ALA A 155 7.14 -9.81 14.87
C ALA A 155 7.85 -11.15 14.65
N VAL A 156 7.16 -12.19 14.19
CA VAL A 156 7.76 -13.48 13.82
C VAL A 156 7.90 -13.71 12.31
N SER A 157 7.52 -12.75 11.47
CA SER A 157 7.65 -12.87 10.02
C SER A 157 9.11 -12.80 9.56
N VAL A 158 9.40 -13.46 8.43
CA VAL A 158 10.73 -13.46 7.81
C VAL A 158 10.68 -13.02 6.35
N VAL A 159 11.77 -12.40 5.91
CA VAL A 159 12.03 -12.12 4.50
C VAL A 159 12.73 -13.33 3.87
N MET A 160 12.14 -13.86 2.80
CA MET A 160 12.68 -14.99 2.02
C MET A 160 13.76 -14.51 1.02
N PRO A 161 14.71 -15.36 0.59
CA PRO A 161 15.69 -15.03 -0.45
C PRO A 161 15.08 -14.50 -1.74
N THR A 162 13.98 -15.11 -2.17
CA THR A 162 13.30 -14.73 -3.40
C THR A 162 12.72 -13.32 -3.29
N ALA A 163 12.27 -12.92 -2.10
CA ALA A 163 11.90 -11.54 -1.78
C ALA A 163 13.10 -10.59 -1.87
N LEU A 164 14.25 -10.93 -1.28
CA LEU A 164 15.47 -10.11 -1.36
C LEU A 164 15.94 -9.90 -2.81
N VAL A 165 16.08 -11.00 -3.57
CA VAL A 165 16.51 -10.97 -4.98
C VAL A 165 15.51 -10.21 -5.85
N GLY A 166 14.21 -10.46 -5.66
CA GLY A 166 13.16 -9.75 -6.38
C GLY A 166 13.15 -8.25 -6.09
N THR A 167 13.34 -7.85 -4.82
CA THR A 167 13.50 -6.45 -4.43
C THR A 167 14.70 -5.82 -5.12
N VAL A 168 15.88 -6.44 -5.04
CA VAL A 168 17.11 -5.87 -5.64
C VAL A 168 16.94 -5.69 -7.16
N LEU A 169 16.44 -6.71 -7.87
CA LEU A 169 16.25 -6.62 -9.33
C LEU A 169 15.25 -5.53 -9.75
N LEU A 170 14.31 -5.16 -8.88
CA LEU A 170 13.33 -4.09 -9.14
C LEU A 170 13.77 -2.71 -8.68
N THR A 171 14.79 -2.62 -7.82
CA THR A 171 15.27 -1.37 -7.21
C THR A 171 16.63 -0.91 -7.76
N LEU A 172 17.22 -1.66 -8.69
CA LEU A 172 18.43 -1.24 -9.39
C LEU A 172 18.12 -0.35 -10.60
N ARG A 173 19.00 0.62 -10.82
CA ARG A 173 19.02 1.40 -12.06
C ARG A 173 19.62 0.54 -13.18
N GLY A 174 18.88 0.36 -14.26
CA GLY A 174 19.41 -0.30 -15.45
C GLY A 174 18.45 -1.34 -16.03
N ARG A 175 19.00 -2.18 -16.92
CA ARG A 175 18.26 -3.25 -17.61
C ARG A 175 18.54 -4.64 -17.02
N GLY A 176 19.38 -4.72 -15.99
CA GLY A 176 19.78 -5.95 -15.32
C GLY A 176 20.94 -5.71 -14.36
N ALA A 177 21.37 -6.75 -13.66
CA ALA A 177 22.48 -6.74 -12.72
C ALA A 177 23.38 -7.95 -12.93
N GLY A 178 24.70 -7.74 -12.93
CA GLY A 178 25.68 -8.83 -12.89
C GLY A 178 25.53 -9.66 -11.61
N LYS A 179 25.92 -10.93 -11.64
CA LYS A 179 25.80 -11.83 -10.49
C LYS A 179 26.49 -11.27 -9.22
N SER A 180 27.70 -10.73 -9.37
CA SER A 180 28.50 -10.18 -8.27
C SER A 180 27.83 -8.96 -7.65
N GLU A 181 27.28 -8.10 -8.50
CA GLU A 181 26.51 -6.93 -8.06
C GLU A 181 25.21 -7.33 -7.36
N LEU A 182 24.49 -8.32 -7.89
CA LEU A 182 23.29 -8.86 -7.26
C LEU A 182 23.59 -9.40 -5.85
N VAL A 183 24.69 -10.14 -5.68
CA VAL A 183 25.14 -10.64 -4.36
C VAL A 183 25.45 -9.48 -3.43
N ARG A 184 26.26 -8.51 -3.85
CA ARG A 184 26.60 -7.32 -3.05
C ARG A 184 25.37 -6.57 -2.56
N ARG A 185 24.37 -6.40 -3.43
CA ARG A 185 23.12 -5.68 -3.10
C ARG A 185 22.19 -6.50 -2.22
N VAL A 186 22.19 -7.83 -2.34
CA VAL A 186 21.46 -8.71 -1.42
C VAL A 186 22.09 -8.73 -0.04
N ASP A 187 23.42 -8.69 0.07
CA ASP A 187 24.12 -8.52 1.35
C ASP A 187 23.78 -7.18 1.99
N TRP A 188 23.85 -6.09 1.21
CA TRP A 188 23.45 -4.77 1.70
C TRP A 188 22.00 -4.75 2.20
N LEU A 189 21.05 -5.28 1.41
CA LEU A 189 19.64 -5.33 1.78
C LEU A 189 19.41 -6.21 3.01
N THR A 190 20.15 -7.31 3.14
CA THR A 190 20.12 -8.19 4.31
C THR A 190 20.48 -7.42 5.58
N GLU A 191 21.55 -6.62 5.54
CA GLU A 191 21.94 -5.79 6.68
C GLU A 191 20.92 -4.68 6.97
N ARG A 192 20.32 -4.08 5.93
CA ARG A 192 19.23 -3.10 6.12
C ARG A 192 18.01 -3.73 6.79
N VAL A 193 17.60 -4.92 6.36
CA VAL A 193 16.46 -5.65 6.95
C VAL A 193 16.72 -5.91 8.44
N LYS A 194 17.92 -6.40 8.80
CA LYS A 194 18.30 -6.64 10.20
C LYS A 194 18.32 -5.35 11.03
N LYS A 195 18.86 -4.26 10.49
CA LYS A 195 18.91 -2.95 11.16
C LYS A 195 17.51 -2.42 11.48
N GLN A 196 16.52 -2.71 10.64
CA GLN A 196 15.11 -2.37 10.87
C GLN A 196 14.37 -3.37 11.78
N GLY A 197 15.08 -4.29 12.43
CA GLY A 197 14.48 -5.33 13.28
C GLY A 197 13.78 -6.45 12.52
N GLY A 198 13.89 -6.45 11.19
CA GLY A 198 13.38 -7.51 10.33
C GLY A 198 14.23 -8.78 10.44
N ARG A 199 13.61 -9.91 10.10
CA ARG A 199 14.26 -11.23 10.13
C ARG A 199 14.39 -11.77 8.72
N ILE A 200 15.43 -12.55 8.48
CA ILE A 200 15.66 -13.23 7.21
C ILE A 200 15.55 -14.73 7.46
N ALA A 201 14.97 -15.46 6.51
CA ALA A 201 14.88 -16.90 6.58
C ALA A 201 16.28 -17.52 6.80
N HIS A 202 16.38 -18.53 7.66
CA HIS A 202 17.69 -19.07 8.03
C HIS A 202 18.25 -19.96 6.91
N PHE A 203 19.50 -19.68 6.46
CA PHE A 203 20.19 -20.44 5.40
C PHE A 203 21.30 -21.36 5.91
N SER A 204 21.31 -21.73 7.18
CA SER A 204 22.29 -22.69 7.73
C SER A 204 23.77 -22.30 7.50
N GLY A 205 24.07 -21.00 7.51
CA GLY A 205 25.42 -20.47 7.31
C GLY A 205 25.94 -20.51 5.86
N LEU A 206 25.09 -20.76 4.87
CA LEU A 206 25.49 -20.74 3.46
C LEU A 206 25.96 -19.33 3.02
N PRO A 207 26.98 -19.25 2.14
CA PRO A 207 27.39 -17.97 1.54
C PRO A 207 26.25 -17.33 0.72
N THR A 208 26.17 -16.00 0.73
CA THR A 208 25.13 -15.24 0.02
C THR A 208 25.07 -15.58 -1.47
N THR A 209 26.20 -15.85 -2.11
CA THR A 209 26.24 -16.32 -3.51
C THR A 209 25.37 -17.56 -3.75
N VAL A 210 25.43 -18.55 -2.86
CA VAL A 210 24.64 -19.79 -2.96
C VAL A 210 23.16 -19.50 -2.70
N VAL A 211 22.86 -18.60 -1.75
CA VAL A 211 21.49 -18.17 -1.45
C VAL A 211 20.86 -17.48 -2.66
N VAL A 212 21.60 -16.58 -3.31
CA VAL A 212 21.16 -15.88 -4.53
C VAL A 212 20.93 -16.85 -5.69
N GLU A 213 21.84 -17.80 -5.92
CA GLU A 213 21.65 -18.82 -6.97
C GLU A 213 20.39 -19.65 -6.76
N ARG A 214 20.16 -20.14 -5.53
CA ARG A 214 18.95 -20.90 -5.20
C ARG A 214 17.69 -20.06 -5.38
N ALA A 215 17.71 -18.80 -4.96
CA ALA A 215 16.59 -17.89 -5.15
C ALA A 215 16.28 -17.66 -6.64
N LEU A 216 17.30 -17.47 -7.48
CA LEU A 216 17.16 -17.33 -8.93
C LEU A 216 16.57 -18.60 -9.57
N GLU A 217 17.01 -19.79 -9.13
CA GLU A 217 16.43 -21.06 -9.59
C GLU A 217 14.94 -21.19 -9.23
N VAL A 218 14.55 -20.81 -8.02
CA VAL A 218 13.15 -20.89 -7.57
C VAL A 218 12.28 -19.86 -8.30
N LEU A 219 12.76 -18.63 -8.44
CA LEU A 219 12.07 -17.59 -9.22
C LEU A 219 11.85 -18.08 -10.68
N GLY A 220 12.89 -18.68 -11.28
CA GLY A 220 12.83 -19.28 -12.60
C GLY A 220 12.78 -18.25 -13.73
N GLN A 221 12.90 -18.74 -14.97
CA GLN A 221 13.13 -17.91 -16.16
C GLN A 221 11.93 -17.01 -16.54
N ASN A 222 10.72 -17.37 -16.13
CA ASN A 222 9.52 -16.56 -16.38
C ASN A 222 9.55 -15.24 -15.57
N LEU A 223 10.16 -15.26 -14.38
CA LEU A 223 10.28 -14.09 -13.51
C LEU A 223 11.58 -13.34 -13.71
N VAL A 224 12.67 -14.09 -13.81
CA VAL A 224 14.03 -13.54 -13.90
C VAL A 224 14.72 -14.13 -15.12
N GLY A 225 14.98 -13.27 -16.11
CA GLY A 225 15.73 -13.62 -17.29
C GLY A 225 17.24 -13.54 -17.04
N GLU A 226 18.01 -14.24 -17.89
CA GLU A 226 19.47 -14.31 -17.83
C GLU A 226 20.05 -14.00 -19.22
N HIS A 227 20.99 -13.06 -19.30
CA HIS A 227 21.82 -12.86 -20.47
C HIS A 227 23.11 -13.69 -20.35
N ARG A 228 23.30 -14.65 -21.26
CA ARG A 228 24.38 -15.64 -21.21
C ARG A 228 25.62 -15.28 -22.05
N ASN A 229 25.48 -14.39 -23.03
CA ASN A 229 26.57 -13.98 -23.93
C ASN A 229 27.18 -12.64 -23.51
N LEU A 230 27.46 -12.50 -22.21
CA LEU A 230 28.10 -11.34 -21.62
C LEU A 230 29.31 -11.79 -20.78
N PRO A 231 30.28 -10.91 -20.50
CA PRO A 231 31.44 -11.25 -19.67
C PRO A 231 31.09 -11.80 -18.28
N GLU A 232 29.93 -11.40 -17.76
CA GLU A 232 29.34 -11.93 -16.53
C GLU A 232 27.87 -12.25 -16.76
N LYS A 233 27.38 -13.34 -16.13
CA LYS A 233 25.95 -13.65 -16.05
C LYS A 233 25.20 -12.43 -15.50
N THR A 234 24.30 -11.90 -16.31
CA THR A 234 23.51 -10.71 -15.97
C THR A 234 22.05 -11.09 -15.91
N TYR A 235 21.41 -10.79 -14.78
CA TYR A 235 20.01 -11.11 -14.51
C TYR A 235 19.13 -9.89 -14.63
N TYR A 236 17.90 -10.08 -15.12
CA TYR A 236 16.92 -9.00 -15.25
C TYR A 236 15.53 -9.47 -14.89
N ALA A 237 14.67 -8.55 -14.45
CA ALA A 237 13.27 -8.83 -14.18
C ALA A 237 12.51 -9.03 -15.52
N ALA A 238 12.22 -10.28 -15.87
CA ALA A 238 11.50 -10.64 -17.09
C ALA A 238 10.00 -10.28 -16.96
N ASP A 239 9.39 -10.66 -15.84
CA ASP A 239 8.06 -10.17 -15.44
C ASP A 239 8.19 -9.27 -14.21
N ARG A 240 8.31 -7.96 -14.46
CA ARG A 240 8.44 -6.94 -13.41
C ARG A 240 7.21 -6.87 -12.50
N PHE A 241 6.02 -7.06 -13.07
CA PHE A 241 4.77 -6.97 -12.32
C PHE A 241 4.64 -8.15 -11.36
N GLN A 242 4.93 -9.36 -11.82
CA GLN A 242 4.93 -10.54 -10.96
C GLN A 242 6.04 -10.48 -9.91
N LEU A 243 7.24 -10.07 -10.30
CA LEU A 243 8.36 -9.91 -9.37
C LEU A 243 8.07 -8.86 -8.29
N SER A 244 7.16 -7.92 -8.56
CA SER A 244 6.73 -6.90 -7.61
C SER A 244 6.05 -7.48 -6.37
N PHE A 245 5.42 -8.66 -6.48
CA PHE A 245 4.86 -9.40 -5.35
C PHE A 245 5.94 -9.69 -4.29
N TYR A 246 7.10 -10.15 -4.74
CA TYR A 246 8.26 -10.46 -3.89
C TYR A 246 8.86 -9.22 -3.26
N ARG A 247 8.97 -8.12 -4.04
CA ARG A 247 9.41 -6.83 -3.51
C ARG A 247 8.50 -6.35 -2.39
N ASN A 248 7.19 -6.45 -2.59
CA ASN A 248 6.18 -5.95 -1.66
C ASN A 248 6.24 -6.62 -0.29
N MET A 249 6.76 -7.86 -0.20
CA MET A 249 7.01 -8.55 1.08
C MET A 249 8.07 -7.84 1.93
N THR A 250 8.90 -6.97 1.35
CA THR A 250 9.97 -6.25 2.07
C THR A 250 9.64 -4.79 2.37
N ILE A 251 8.67 -4.19 1.66
CA ILE A 251 8.42 -2.74 1.71
C ILE A 251 8.05 -2.25 3.11
N HIS A 252 7.29 -3.06 3.87
CA HIS A 252 6.81 -2.71 5.20
C HIS A 252 7.92 -2.32 6.19
N LEU A 253 9.15 -2.81 5.99
CA LEU A 253 10.31 -2.51 6.81
C LEU A 253 10.92 -1.13 6.54
N PHE A 254 10.61 -0.53 5.38
CA PHE A 254 11.29 0.66 4.87
C PHE A 254 10.31 1.79 4.49
N VAL A 255 9.05 1.73 4.96
CA VAL A 255 8.01 2.68 4.55
C VAL A 255 8.41 4.10 4.97
N SER A 256 8.87 4.30 6.21
CA SER A 256 9.24 5.63 6.71
C SER A 256 10.41 6.23 5.91
N GLU A 257 11.47 5.47 5.68
CA GLU A 257 12.62 5.89 4.87
C GLU A 257 12.20 6.19 3.42
N ALA A 258 11.30 5.39 2.87
CA ALA A 258 10.76 5.62 1.53
C ALA A 258 9.94 6.90 1.44
N LEU A 259 9.11 7.22 2.43
CA LEU A 259 8.35 8.46 2.46
C LEU A 259 9.27 9.69 2.52
N VAL A 260 10.26 9.68 3.41
CA VAL A 260 11.27 10.75 3.50
C VAL A 260 12.02 10.89 2.19
N SER A 261 12.46 9.77 1.61
CA SER A 261 13.22 9.77 0.36
C SER A 261 12.40 10.32 -0.81
N ALA A 262 11.12 9.95 -0.95
CA ALA A 262 10.24 10.49 -1.97
C ALA A 262 9.87 11.96 -1.75
N ALA A 263 9.82 12.42 -0.50
CA ALA A 263 9.63 13.83 -0.19
C ALA A 263 10.85 14.67 -0.58
N LEU A 264 12.06 14.21 -0.23
CA LEU A 264 13.32 14.80 -0.69
C LEU A 264 13.44 14.75 -2.22
N TYR A 265 12.90 13.70 -2.87
CA TYR A 265 12.94 13.53 -4.32
C TYR A 265 12.29 14.70 -5.07
N THR A 266 11.32 15.39 -4.45
CA THR A 266 10.66 16.57 -5.04
C THR A 266 11.65 17.70 -5.35
N LYS A 267 12.75 17.80 -4.61
CA LYS A 267 13.85 18.76 -4.81
C LYS A 267 14.98 18.15 -5.62
N VAL A 268 15.40 16.93 -5.28
CA VAL A 268 16.49 16.21 -5.95
C VAL A 268 16.26 16.06 -7.46
N LYS A 269 15.02 15.84 -7.89
CA LYS A 269 14.68 15.66 -9.30
C LYS A 269 14.88 16.94 -10.14
N LEU A 270 14.74 18.12 -9.53
CA LEU A 270 14.90 19.41 -10.21
C LEU A 270 16.33 19.63 -10.74
N GLY A 271 17.31 18.87 -10.24
CA GLY A 271 18.71 19.03 -10.59
C GLY A 271 19.33 20.27 -9.93
N GLY A 272 20.36 20.82 -10.57
CA GLY A 272 21.13 21.96 -10.01
C GLY A 272 22.16 21.54 -8.95
N GLY A 273 22.81 22.53 -8.34
CA GLY A 273 23.76 22.31 -7.24
C GLY A 273 23.10 21.78 -5.95
N PRO A 274 23.90 21.32 -4.98
CA PRO A 274 23.40 20.78 -3.70
C PRO A 274 22.42 21.72 -2.98
N GLU A 275 22.62 23.03 -3.09
CA GLU A 275 21.78 24.07 -2.50
C GLU A 275 20.32 24.01 -2.98
N TYR A 276 20.10 23.69 -4.26
CA TYR A 276 18.76 23.58 -4.86
C TYR A 276 18.09 22.22 -4.60
N GLN A 277 18.86 21.24 -4.12
CA GLN A 277 18.40 19.89 -3.80
C GLN A 277 18.21 19.66 -2.30
N SER A 278 18.08 20.75 -1.55
CA SER A 278 17.74 20.76 -0.13
C SER A 278 16.24 21.04 0.09
N ILE A 279 15.67 20.44 1.12
CA ILE A 279 14.29 20.65 1.56
C ILE A 279 14.29 21.13 3.00
N SER A 280 13.47 22.14 3.33
CA SER A 280 13.33 22.61 4.71
C SER A 280 12.64 21.53 5.57
N TYR A 281 12.87 21.52 6.87
CA TYR A 281 12.21 20.57 7.78
C TYR A 281 10.68 20.67 7.71
N ASN A 282 10.13 21.89 7.65
CA ASN A 282 8.67 22.10 7.58
C ASN A 282 8.09 21.55 6.27
N ASP A 283 8.71 21.85 5.12
CA ASP A 283 8.25 21.33 3.83
C ASP A 283 8.36 19.79 3.78
N LEU A 284 9.43 19.25 4.36
CA LEU A 284 9.62 17.81 4.46
C LEU A 284 8.54 17.17 5.32
N TYR A 285 8.29 17.72 6.51
CA TYR A 285 7.27 17.25 7.44
C TYR A 285 5.88 17.25 6.80
N ASP A 286 5.49 18.38 6.19
CA ASP A 286 4.17 18.53 5.56
C ASP A 286 3.97 17.55 4.41
N TYR A 287 5.02 17.33 3.61
CA TYR A 287 4.92 16.44 2.48
C TYR A 287 4.99 14.95 2.88
N VAL A 288 5.78 14.59 3.89
CA VAL A 288 5.75 13.24 4.49
C VAL A 288 4.38 12.99 5.13
N TYR A 289 3.80 13.98 5.82
CA TYR A 289 2.44 13.89 6.35
C TYR A 289 1.43 13.63 5.22
N PHE A 290 1.48 14.41 4.14
CA PHE A 290 0.65 14.21 2.96
C PHE A 290 0.76 12.78 2.40
N LEU A 291 1.97 12.29 2.17
CA LEU A 291 2.20 10.94 1.64
C LEU A 291 1.72 9.84 2.63
N SER A 292 1.91 10.04 3.94
CA SER A 292 1.40 9.12 4.96
C SER A 292 -0.12 9.00 4.93
N GLN A 293 -0.83 10.12 4.72
CA GLN A 293 -2.29 10.11 4.59
C GLN A 293 -2.76 9.50 3.27
N LEU A 294 -1.99 9.71 2.20
CA LEU A 294 -2.23 9.10 0.89
C LEU A 294 -2.14 7.57 0.95
N PHE A 295 -1.15 7.04 1.68
CA PHE A 295 -0.87 5.60 1.75
C PHE A 295 -1.43 4.87 2.96
N ARG A 296 -2.27 5.50 3.78
CA ARG A 296 -2.88 4.88 4.97
C ARG A 296 -3.70 3.60 4.70
N GLY A 297 -4.19 3.43 3.47
CA GLY A 297 -4.86 2.20 3.02
C GLY A 297 -3.91 1.17 2.39
N GLU A 298 -2.69 1.56 2.07
CA GLU A 298 -1.68 0.73 1.39
C GLU A 298 -0.65 0.14 2.34
N PHE A 299 -0.31 0.86 3.42
CA PHE A 299 0.70 0.49 4.39
C PHE A 299 0.17 0.65 5.83
N ILE A 300 0.78 -0.11 6.74
CA ILE A 300 0.53 -0.01 8.18
C ILE A 300 1.60 0.90 8.75
N PHE A 301 1.19 1.97 9.41
CA PHE A 301 2.09 2.93 10.03
C PHE A 301 2.20 2.68 11.54
N PRO A 302 3.36 2.98 12.16
CA PRO A 302 3.51 2.98 13.61
C PRO A 302 2.48 3.90 14.28
N THR A 303 2.14 3.61 15.53
CA THR A 303 1.27 4.47 16.34
C THR A 303 2.00 5.67 16.93
N THR A 304 3.33 5.72 16.80
CA THR A 304 4.19 6.83 17.22
C THR A 304 3.80 8.12 16.50
N PRO A 305 3.84 9.29 17.16
CA PRO A 305 3.62 10.58 16.51
C PRO A 305 4.52 10.79 15.30
N LEU A 306 4.01 11.48 14.28
CA LEU A 306 4.76 11.66 13.02
C LEU A 306 6.09 12.38 13.23
N ALA A 307 6.14 13.42 14.07
CA ALA A 307 7.36 14.19 14.31
C ALA A 307 8.48 13.33 14.92
N GLU A 308 8.14 12.47 15.87
CA GLU A 308 9.08 11.53 16.49
C GLU A 308 9.53 10.46 15.47
N ASN A 309 8.59 9.88 14.71
CA ASN A 309 8.94 8.91 13.67
C ASN A 309 9.85 9.53 12.60
N LEU A 310 9.55 10.77 12.16
CA LEU A 310 10.37 11.50 11.20
C LEU A 310 11.77 11.76 11.74
N THR A 311 11.90 12.20 13.00
CA THR A 311 13.19 12.45 13.64
C THR A 311 14.04 11.17 13.71
N ASN A 312 13.44 10.05 14.12
CA ASN A 312 14.11 8.76 14.18
C ASN A 312 14.54 8.29 12.78
N THR A 313 13.68 8.47 11.78
CA THR A 313 13.97 8.11 10.38
C THR A 313 15.11 8.96 9.82
N LEU A 314 15.09 10.27 10.05
CA LEU A 314 16.15 11.18 9.61
C LEU A 314 17.49 10.82 10.23
N THR A 315 17.52 10.57 11.54
CA THR A 315 18.73 10.14 12.26
C THR A 315 19.26 8.82 11.71
N GLY A 316 18.37 7.86 11.41
CA GLY A 316 18.74 6.57 10.83
C GLY A 316 19.35 6.71 9.42
N LEU A 317 18.74 7.53 8.56
CA LEU A 317 19.21 7.79 7.20
C LEU A 317 20.52 8.58 7.17
N GLU A 318 20.72 9.53 8.09
CA GLU A 318 21.98 10.28 8.22
C GLU A 318 23.11 9.36 8.70
N ALA A 319 22.86 8.51 9.70
CA ALA A 319 23.84 7.53 10.18
C ALA A 319 24.25 6.50 9.11
N ASP A 320 23.43 6.35 8.08
CA ASP A 320 23.69 5.49 6.92
C ASP A 320 24.32 6.24 5.73
N ASN A 321 24.65 7.51 5.91
CA ASN A 321 25.16 8.43 4.89
C ASN A 321 24.25 8.53 3.66
N ILE A 322 22.93 8.39 3.83
CA ILE A 322 21.96 8.51 2.73
C ILE A 322 21.56 9.97 2.53
N ILE A 323 21.39 10.69 3.64
CA ILE A 323 21.03 12.10 3.67
C ILE A 323 22.01 12.87 4.54
N ALA A 324 22.18 14.16 4.25
CA ALA A 324 22.85 15.12 5.11
C ALA A 324 21.81 16.05 5.75
N ILE A 325 21.94 16.27 7.06
CA ILE A 325 21.05 17.13 7.84
C ILE A 325 21.80 18.40 8.22
N LYS A 326 21.28 19.55 7.81
CA LYS A 326 21.75 20.85 8.31
C LYS A 326 20.98 21.18 9.58
N ARG A 327 21.70 21.30 10.71
CA ARG A 327 21.16 21.72 12.00
C ARG A 327 21.41 23.20 12.25
N SER A 328 20.60 23.81 13.09
CA SER A 328 20.71 25.24 13.40
C SER A 328 22.01 25.56 14.14
N GLU A 329 22.67 26.65 13.75
CA GLU A 329 23.90 27.12 14.39
C GLU A 329 23.66 27.60 15.84
N HIS A 330 22.42 27.95 16.18
CA HIS A 330 22.07 28.48 17.50
C HIS A 330 22.00 27.42 18.60
N ASP A 331 21.46 26.24 18.30
CA ASP A 331 21.24 25.18 19.29
C ASP A 331 21.94 23.85 18.94
N GLY A 332 22.48 23.73 17.72
CA GLY A 332 23.15 22.54 17.21
C GLY A 332 22.25 21.30 17.09
N SER A 333 20.94 21.42 17.34
CA SER A 333 20.04 20.28 17.51
C SER A 333 18.82 20.33 16.60
N THR A 334 18.28 21.52 16.35
CA THR A 334 17.09 21.69 15.50
C THR A 334 17.46 21.46 14.04
N VAL A 335 16.72 20.58 13.36
CA VAL A 335 16.88 20.31 11.92
C VAL A 335 16.30 21.48 11.12
N GLU A 336 17.13 22.18 10.35
CA GLU A 336 16.70 23.25 9.46
C GLU A 336 16.34 22.72 8.07
N SER A 337 17.21 21.88 7.51
CA SER A 337 17.03 21.32 6.18
C SER A 337 17.70 19.96 6.02
N THR A 338 17.26 19.24 4.99
CA THR A 338 17.76 17.92 4.62
C THR A 338 18.13 17.91 3.14
N SER A 339 19.22 17.24 2.78
CA SER A 339 19.65 17.06 1.40
C SER A 339 20.26 15.67 1.20
N LEU A 340 20.60 15.29 -0.03
CA LEU A 340 21.38 14.08 -0.26
C LEU A 340 22.81 14.26 0.23
N ASP A 341 23.30 13.22 0.92
CA ASP A 341 24.69 13.12 1.34
C ASP A 341 25.66 13.12 0.14
N GLU A 342 26.87 13.61 0.35
CA GLU A 342 27.90 13.66 -0.71
C GLU A 342 28.32 12.27 -1.17
N SER A 343 28.40 11.29 -0.27
CA SER A 343 28.76 9.91 -0.61
C SER A 343 27.73 9.24 -1.52
N GLU A 344 26.43 9.51 -1.31
CA GLU A 344 25.37 9.07 -2.22
C GLU A 344 25.47 9.77 -3.58
N ARG A 345 25.84 11.05 -3.63
CA ARG A 345 26.03 11.75 -4.91
C ARG A 345 27.17 11.12 -5.71
N LEU A 346 28.28 10.79 -5.06
CA LEU A 346 29.45 10.18 -5.68
C LEU A 346 29.21 8.73 -6.13
N SER A 347 28.38 7.98 -5.41
CA SER A 347 28.03 6.58 -5.73
C SER A 347 26.84 6.43 -6.69
N GLY A 348 26.30 7.53 -7.21
CA GLY A 348 25.18 7.48 -8.16
C GLY A 348 23.79 7.32 -7.52
N ARG A 349 23.69 7.54 -6.21
CA ARG A 349 22.47 7.52 -5.36
C ARG A 349 21.84 6.15 -5.20
N GLU A 350 22.64 5.08 -5.28
CA GLU A 350 22.11 3.71 -5.33
C GLU A 350 21.28 3.33 -4.09
N ASN A 351 21.65 3.82 -2.90
CA ASN A 351 20.94 3.48 -1.67
C ASN A 351 19.74 4.41 -1.47
N TYR A 352 19.89 5.69 -1.78
CA TYR A 352 18.77 6.62 -1.78
C TYR A 352 17.65 6.19 -2.75
N ASP A 353 18.03 5.83 -3.99
CA ASP A 353 17.06 5.44 -5.01
C ASP A 353 16.32 4.16 -4.65
N PHE A 354 16.97 3.23 -3.95
CA PHE A 354 16.34 2.01 -3.46
C PHE A 354 15.03 2.33 -2.73
N TYR A 355 15.05 3.28 -1.79
CA TYR A 355 13.87 3.69 -1.03
C TYR A 355 12.79 4.31 -1.92
N CYS A 356 13.17 5.14 -2.88
CA CYS A 356 12.22 5.70 -3.86
C CYS A 356 11.58 4.61 -4.74
N PHE A 357 12.36 3.63 -5.20
CA PHE A 357 11.89 2.52 -6.03
C PHE A 357 10.87 1.62 -5.31
N LEU A 358 10.93 1.52 -3.98
CA LEU A 358 9.94 0.77 -3.21
C LEU A 358 8.53 1.37 -3.33
N ILE A 359 8.41 2.70 -3.35
CA ILE A 359 7.10 3.36 -3.25
C ILE A 359 6.62 4.09 -4.51
N TRP A 360 7.50 4.37 -5.48
CA TRP A 360 7.09 5.00 -6.74
C TRP A 360 5.93 4.30 -7.48
N PRO A 361 5.86 2.96 -7.54
CA PRO A 361 4.70 2.29 -8.12
C PRO A 361 3.37 2.69 -7.46
N PHE A 362 3.36 2.86 -6.13
CA PHE A 362 2.18 3.26 -5.36
C PHE A 362 1.88 4.75 -5.54
N ILE A 363 2.90 5.60 -5.65
CA ILE A 363 2.72 7.03 -5.99
C ILE A 363 2.04 7.15 -7.36
N GLU A 364 2.49 6.38 -8.36
CA GLU A 364 1.87 6.40 -9.69
C GLU A 364 0.45 5.80 -9.69
N ALA A 365 0.19 4.77 -8.88
CA ALA A 365 -1.16 4.22 -8.68
C ALA A 365 -2.11 5.26 -8.08
N SER A 366 -1.68 5.95 -7.02
CA SER A 366 -2.45 7.02 -6.39
C SER A 366 -2.68 8.20 -7.33
N TRP A 367 -1.67 8.56 -8.13
CA TRP A 367 -1.81 9.60 -9.14
C TRP A 367 -2.79 9.18 -10.25
N LEU A 368 -2.70 7.95 -10.76
CA LEU A 368 -3.66 7.41 -11.73
C LEU A 368 -5.07 7.41 -11.16
N GLY A 369 -5.22 6.98 -9.90
CA GLY A 369 -6.47 7.06 -9.16
C GLY A 369 -7.04 8.48 -9.15
N ALA A 370 -6.23 9.47 -8.77
CA ALA A 370 -6.66 10.87 -8.71
C ALA A 370 -7.02 11.44 -10.11
N ILE A 371 -6.19 11.20 -11.12
CA ILE A 371 -6.45 11.61 -12.51
C ILE A 371 -7.73 10.98 -13.04
N SER A 372 -7.98 9.72 -12.73
CA SER A 372 -9.19 9.02 -13.18
C SER A 372 -10.47 9.61 -12.55
N LEU A 373 -10.39 10.36 -11.45
CA LEU A 373 -11.56 11.05 -10.91
C LEU A 373 -12.07 12.15 -11.85
N LEU A 374 -11.21 12.71 -12.71
CA LEU A 374 -11.62 13.68 -13.73
C LEU A 374 -12.66 13.09 -14.71
N MET A 375 -12.67 11.76 -14.90
CA MET A 375 -13.68 11.06 -15.71
C MET A 375 -15.10 11.18 -15.12
N LEU A 376 -15.20 11.49 -13.82
CA LEU A 376 -16.48 11.70 -13.12
C LEU A 376 -17.05 13.12 -13.33
N THR A 377 -16.37 13.98 -14.10
CA THR A 377 -16.91 15.30 -14.46
C THR A 377 -18.04 15.12 -15.48
N PRO A 378 -19.30 15.50 -15.17
CA PRO A 378 -20.41 15.35 -16.10
C PRO A 378 -20.15 16.04 -17.43
N PRO A 379 -20.45 15.43 -18.59
CA PRO A 379 -20.32 16.08 -19.89
C PRO A 379 -21.34 17.22 -20.02
N SER A 380 -21.04 18.22 -20.85
CA SER A 380 -21.90 19.40 -21.05
C SER A 380 -23.33 19.06 -21.52
N THR A 381 -23.54 17.86 -22.07
CA THR A 381 -24.84 17.38 -22.55
C THR A 381 -25.71 16.72 -21.47
N ASN A 382 -25.15 16.31 -20.31
CA ASN A 382 -25.88 15.63 -19.23
C ASN A 382 -25.91 16.49 -17.96
N ALA A 383 -27.00 17.23 -17.78
CA ALA A 383 -27.08 18.37 -16.87
C ALA A 383 -27.56 18.05 -15.43
N SER A 384 -27.04 17.00 -14.78
CA SER A 384 -27.16 16.94 -13.31
C SER A 384 -25.85 16.57 -12.62
N GLN A 385 -25.35 17.51 -11.81
CA GLN A 385 -24.18 17.36 -10.92
C GLN A 385 -24.37 16.24 -9.86
N GLN A 386 -25.55 15.62 -9.81
CA GLN A 386 -25.92 14.60 -8.82
C GLN A 386 -25.87 13.17 -9.37
N THR A 387 -25.61 12.98 -10.68
CA THR A 387 -25.53 11.64 -11.27
C THR A 387 -24.33 10.88 -10.70
N SER A 388 -24.56 9.63 -10.26
CA SER A 388 -23.51 8.75 -9.74
C SER A 388 -23.23 7.62 -10.72
N LEU A 389 -21.97 7.24 -10.88
CA LEU A 389 -21.53 6.20 -11.81
C LEU A 389 -21.21 4.89 -11.08
N PRO A 390 -21.39 3.71 -11.67
CA PRO A 390 -21.05 2.44 -11.02
C PRO A 390 -19.54 2.36 -10.72
N LEU A 391 -19.17 2.14 -9.46
CA LEU A 391 -17.78 2.16 -8.99
C LEU A 391 -16.90 1.14 -9.73
N ASN A 392 -17.41 -0.07 -9.99
CA ASN A 392 -16.67 -1.09 -10.72
C ASN A 392 -16.35 -0.70 -12.16
N SER A 393 -17.28 -0.01 -12.83
CA SER A 393 -17.07 0.49 -14.19
C SER A 393 -16.02 1.60 -14.19
N VAL A 394 -16.07 2.51 -13.21
CA VAL A 394 -15.07 3.58 -13.04
C VAL A 394 -13.68 3.00 -12.82
N VAL A 395 -13.52 2.03 -11.92
CA VAL A 395 -12.21 1.36 -11.69
C VAL A 395 -11.72 0.65 -12.96
N THR A 396 -12.61 0.01 -13.72
CA THR A 396 -12.26 -0.68 -14.98
C THR A 396 -11.74 0.32 -16.02
N GLN A 397 -12.39 1.47 -16.16
CA GLN A 397 -11.95 2.52 -17.07
C GLN A 397 -10.67 3.21 -16.59
N ALA A 398 -10.47 3.36 -15.28
CA ALA A 398 -9.21 3.82 -14.71
C ALA A 398 -8.04 2.86 -15.05
N GLN A 399 -8.26 1.54 -14.99
CA GLN A 399 -7.27 0.56 -15.44
C GLN A 399 -6.98 0.67 -16.94
N ARG A 400 -8.01 0.86 -17.77
CA ARG A 400 -7.84 1.05 -19.22
C ARG A 400 -7.03 2.32 -19.52
N LEU A 401 -7.38 3.44 -18.88
CA LEU A 401 -6.63 4.69 -18.95
C LEU A 401 -5.17 4.47 -18.54
N GLY A 402 -4.93 3.83 -17.39
CA GLY A 402 -3.60 3.54 -16.89
C GLY A 402 -2.76 2.67 -17.83
N LYS A 403 -3.37 1.64 -18.45
CA LYS A 403 -2.69 0.79 -19.46
C LYS A 403 -2.27 1.60 -20.68
N THR A 404 -3.13 2.52 -21.15
CA THR A 404 -2.80 3.44 -22.24
C THR A 404 -1.66 4.38 -21.84
N LEU A 405 -1.74 4.99 -20.66
CA LEU A 405 -0.69 5.89 -20.15
C LEU A 405 0.65 5.17 -19.97
N TYR A 406 0.64 3.92 -19.51
CA TYR A 406 1.84 3.09 -19.43
C TYR A 406 2.42 2.81 -20.82
N ALA A 407 1.60 2.39 -21.78
CA ALA A 407 2.02 2.12 -23.15
C ALA A 407 2.58 3.37 -23.86
N GLN A 408 2.11 4.57 -23.50
CA GLN A 408 2.59 5.85 -24.02
C GLN A 408 3.77 6.45 -23.23
N GLY A 409 4.22 5.80 -22.15
CA GLY A 409 5.33 6.25 -21.31
C GLY A 409 4.98 7.39 -20.33
N ASP A 410 3.69 7.67 -20.13
CA ASP A 410 3.19 8.63 -19.12
C ASP A 410 3.17 8.04 -17.71
N ILE A 411 3.11 6.71 -17.58
CA ILE A 411 3.27 5.94 -16.35
C ILE A 411 4.49 5.03 -16.54
N SER A 412 5.35 4.96 -15.54
CA SER A 412 6.59 4.16 -15.58
C SER A 412 6.39 2.74 -15.05
N TYR A 413 5.41 2.52 -14.18
CA TYR A 413 5.17 1.25 -13.50
C TYR A 413 3.83 0.66 -13.91
N LEU A 414 3.84 -0.52 -14.53
CA LEU A 414 2.61 -1.24 -14.84
C LEU A 414 1.83 -1.58 -13.56
N GLU A 415 2.54 -1.74 -12.44
CA GLU A 415 1.94 -1.93 -11.11
C GLU A 415 0.95 -0.84 -10.72
N ALA A 416 1.06 0.37 -11.30
CA ALA A 416 0.12 1.46 -11.05
C ALA A 416 -1.33 1.14 -11.46
N VAL A 417 -1.52 0.20 -12.40
CA VAL A 417 -2.87 -0.21 -12.85
C VAL A 417 -3.47 -1.32 -11.99
N ASN A 418 -2.84 -1.70 -10.89
CA ASN A 418 -3.34 -2.73 -9.98
C ASN A 418 -4.74 -2.36 -9.45
N ARG A 419 -5.73 -3.22 -9.70
CA ARG A 419 -7.13 -2.99 -9.33
C ARG A 419 -7.34 -2.77 -7.84
N GLU A 420 -6.63 -3.50 -6.99
CA GLU A 420 -6.75 -3.39 -5.53
C GLU A 420 -6.14 -2.08 -5.03
N THR A 421 -4.94 -1.73 -5.52
CA THR A 421 -4.29 -0.45 -5.21
C THR A 421 -5.14 0.74 -5.64
N LEU A 422 -5.79 0.65 -6.82
CA LEU A 422 -6.75 1.66 -7.23
C LEU A 422 -7.92 1.75 -6.24
N ARG A 423 -8.58 0.63 -5.90
CA ARG A 423 -9.70 0.62 -4.95
C ARG A 423 -9.36 1.21 -3.58
N ASN A 424 -8.17 0.93 -3.09
CA ASN A 424 -7.66 1.55 -1.87
C ASN A 424 -7.54 3.07 -2.04
N ALA A 425 -7.00 3.56 -3.16
CA ALA A 425 -6.96 5.00 -3.46
C ALA A 425 -8.36 5.62 -3.49
N TYR A 426 -9.36 5.02 -4.14
CA TYR A 426 -10.75 5.51 -4.09
C TYR A 426 -11.31 5.53 -2.66
N THR A 427 -11.03 4.51 -1.86
CA THR A 427 -11.43 4.48 -0.45
C THR A 427 -10.82 5.66 0.31
N ARG A 428 -9.53 5.96 0.07
CA ARG A 428 -8.85 7.14 0.64
C ARG A 428 -9.49 8.45 0.16
N PHE A 429 -9.77 8.59 -1.14
CA PHE A 429 -10.41 9.79 -1.67
C PHE A 429 -11.82 10.01 -1.08
N ALA A 430 -12.55 8.93 -0.81
CA ALA A 430 -13.84 9.00 -0.13
C ALA A 430 -13.71 9.44 1.33
N GLU A 431 -12.72 8.92 2.06
CA GLU A 431 -12.43 9.35 3.45
C GLU A 431 -11.97 10.81 3.54
N SER A 432 -11.22 11.28 2.53
CA SER A 432 -10.82 12.68 2.39
C SER A 432 -11.95 13.59 1.90
N GLY A 433 -13.09 13.05 1.51
CA GLY A 433 -14.26 13.82 1.05
C GLY A 433 -14.16 14.35 -0.38
N ILE A 434 -13.23 13.84 -1.19
CA ILE A 434 -13.09 14.18 -2.62
C ILE A 434 -14.23 13.54 -3.42
N ILE A 435 -14.61 12.32 -3.06
CA ILE A 435 -15.69 11.56 -3.68
C ILE A 435 -16.68 11.05 -2.65
N PHE A 436 -17.91 10.78 -3.10
CA PHE A 436 -18.91 10.07 -2.34
C PHE A 436 -19.11 8.68 -2.94
N ILE A 437 -19.01 7.63 -2.11
CA ILE A 437 -19.28 6.24 -2.51
C ILE A 437 -20.54 5.77 -1.79
N THR A 438 -21.50 5.24 -2.55
CA THR A 438 -22.68 4.57 -2.00
C THR A 438 -22.41 3.09 -1.78
N SER A 439 -22.95 2.53 -0.70
CA SER A 439 -22.96 1.09 -0.50
C SER A 439 -23.89 0.41 -1.50
N PRO A 440 -23.58 -0.83 -1.94
CA PRO A 440 -24.51 -1.60 -2.74
C PRO A 440 -25.82 -1.86 -1.96
N SER A 441 -26.93 -2.09 -2.66
CA SER A 441 -28.20 -2.45 -2.00
C SER A 441 -28.06 -3.79 -1.27
N LYS A 442 -28.85 -3.98 -0.20
CA LYS A 442 -28.83 -5.24 0.60
C LYS A 442 -29.11 -6.48 -0.25
N ASP A 443 -29.91 -6.33 -1.30
CA ASP A 443 -30.26 -7.41 -2.23
C ASP A 443 -29.23 -7.59 -3.38
N GLY A 444 -28.14 -6.80 -3.38
CA GLY A 444 -27.08 -6.85 -4.39
C GLY A 444 -27.47 -6.33 -5.78
N LYS A 445 -28.74 -5.97 -6.01
CA LYS A 445 -29.27 -5.52 -7.31
C LYS A 445 -28.74 -4.16 -7.75
N ILE A 446 -28.44 -3.25 -6.81
CA ILE A 446 -27.88 -1.93 -7.11
C ILE A 446 -26.40 -1.96 -6.71
N PRO A 447 -25.47 -1.85 -7.67
CA PRO A 447 -24.05 -1.83 -7.35
C PRO A 447 -23.66 -0.53 -6.63
N ALA A 448 -22.53 -0.57 -5.93
CA ALA A 448 -21.91 0.62 -5.38
C ALA A 448 -21.68 1.67 -6.49
N SER A 449 -22.05 2.92 -6.22
CA SER A 449 -21.85 4.04 -7.13
C SER A 449 -20.92 5.10 -6.54
N VAL A 450 -20.35 5.94 -7.39
CA VAL A 450 -19.38 6.97 -7.05
C VAL A 450 -19.68 8.27 -7.80
N ARG A 451 -19.45 9.39 -7.12
CA ARG A 451 -19.47 10.74 -7.72
C ARG A 451 -18.48 11.66 -7.01
N LEU A 452 -18.10 12.75 -7.68
CA LEU A 452 -17.34 13.84 -7.05
C LEU A 452 -18.21 14.62 -6.05
N THR A 453 -17.58 15.17 -5.02
CA THR A 453 -18.23 16.18 -4.17
C THR A 453 -18.19 17.53 -4.89
N PRO A 454 -19.18 18.43 -4.65
CA PRO A 454 -19.30 19.67 -5.43
C PRO A 454 -18.05 20.56 -5.41
N GLU A 455 -17.35 20.62 -4.28
CA GLU A 455 -16.12 21.42 -4.13
C GLU A 455 -14.94 20.91 -4.94
N TRP A 456 -14.98 19.64 -5.35
CA TRP A 456 -13.92 18.96 -6.09
C TRP A 456 -14.27 18.77 -7.57
N LEU A 457 -15.41 19.31 -8.01
CA LEU A 457 -15.87 19.23 -9.38
C LEU A 457 -15.04 20.17 -10.28
N PRO A 458 -14.34 19.65 -11.30
CA PRO A 458 -13.64 20.50 -12.26
C PRO A 458 -14.59 21.35 -13.09
N GLU A 459 -14.12 22.53 -13.48
CA GLU A 459 -14.80 23.36 -14.48
C GLU A 459 -14.55 22.84 -15.90
N ARG A 460 -15.47 23.15 -16.82
CA ARG A 460 -15.30 22.93 -18.25
C ARG A 460 -15.05 24.26 -18.99
N THR A 461 -14.31 24.20 -20.08
CA THR A 461 -14.16 25.31 -21.04
C THR A 461 -15.44 25.53 -21.84
N GLU A 462 -15.51 26.64 -22.59
CA GLU A 462 -16.62 26.91 -23.52
C GLU A 462 -16.79 25.80 -24.56
N ASP A 463 -15.66 25.21 -25.02
CA ASP A 463 -15.63 24.05 -25.92
C ASP A 463 -16.02 22.73 -25.24
N GLY A 464 -16.39 22.77 -23.96
CA GLY A 464 -16.84 21.62 -23.19
C GLY A 464 -15.72 20.70 -22.69
N GLN A 465 -14.44 21.07 -22.76
CA GLN A 465 -13.33 20.27 -22.24
C GLN A 465 -13.08 20.54 -20.76
N ILE A 466 -12.66 19.54 -19.98
CA ILE A 466 -12.26 19.76 -18.58
C ILE A 466 -11.04 20.72 -18.52
N LYS A 467 -11.11 21.75 -17.67
CA LYS A 467 -10.00 22.65 -17.39
C LYS A 467 -9.00 22.01 -16.43
N ALA A 468 -7.70 22.14 -16.70
CA ALA A 468 -6.62 21.70 -15.81
C ALA A 468 -6.39 22.72 -14.67
N GLN A 469 -7.41 22.97 -13.86
CA GLN A 469 -7.37 23.91 -12.73
C GLN A 469 -8.29 23.46 -11.59
N GLY A 470 -8.15 24.10 -10.42
CA GLY A 470 -8.98 23.86 -9.24
C GLY A 470 -8.47 22.74 -8.34
N LYS A 471 -9.18 22.51 -7.23
CA LYS A 471 -8.74 21.66 -6.11
C LYS A 471 -8.32 20.24 -6.53
N LEU A 472 -9.09 19.60 -7.43
CA LEU A 472 -8.78 18.23 -7.86
C LEU A 472 -7.49 18.17 -8.70
N TRP A 473 -7.26 19.16 -9.56
CA TRP A 473 -6.03 19.25 -10.34
C TRP A 473 -4.82 19.54 -9.44
N GLU A 474 -4.93 20.48 -8.50
CA GLU A 474 -3.89 20.79 -7.50
C GLU A 474 -3.51 19.56 -6.66
N TYR A 475 -4.49 18.73 -6.33
CA TYR A 475 -4.27 17.45 -5.64
C TYR A 475 -3.52 16.45 -6.52
N CYS A 476 -3.90 16.32 -7.81
CA CYS A 476 -3.16 15.50 -8.78
C CYS A 476 -1.70 15.96 -8.89
N GLU A 477 -1.47 17.27 -8.97
CA GLU A 477 -0.13 17.88 -9.03
C GLU A 477 0.66 17.65 -7.74
N SER A 478 0.00 17.71 -6.59
CA SER A 478 0.63 17.40 -5.30
C SER A 478 1.16 15.97 -5.22
N ILE A 479 0.44 14.99 -5.79
CA ILE A 479 0.96 13.61 -5.93
C ILE A 479 2.06 13.56 -7.01
N SER A 480 1.89 14.31 -8.11
CA SER A 480 2.82 14.35 -9.25
C SER A 480 4.23 14.79 -8.86
N LYS A 481 4.36 15.66 -7.84
CA LYS A 481 5.66 16.11 -7.29
C LYS A 481 6.58 14.95 -6.88
N ALA A 482 6.06 13.86 -6.31
CA ALA A 482 6.87 12.72 -5.88
C ALA A 482 7.10 11.66 -6.98
N ARG A 483 6.44 11.78 -8.14
CA ARG A 483 6.59 10.81 -9.22
C ARG A 483 7.98 10.90 -9.83
N ARG A 484 8.55 9.73 -10.15
CA ARG A 484 9.81 9.60 -10.89
C ARG A 484 9.79 10.42 -12.18
N GLU A 485 10.91 11.00 -12.58
CA GLU A 485 10.96 11.69 -13.87
C GLU A 485 10.88 10.69 -15.03
N GLY A 486 10.02 10.98 -16.01
CA GLY A 486 9.90 10.22 -17.25
C GLY A 486 10.38 11.05 -18.43
N LYS A 487 10.92 10.39 -19.47
CA LYS A 487 11.41 11.06 -20.70
C LYS A 487 10.36 11.99 -21.34
N ASN A 488 9.08 11.65 -21.24
CA ASN A 488 7.96 12.39 -21.84
C ASN A 488 7.29 13.40 -20.90
N ARG A 489 7.76 13.60 -19.65
CA ARG A 489 7.10 14.48 -18.66
C ARG A 489 7.61 15.93 -18.66
N ARG A 490 8.57 16.25 -19.52
CA ARG A 490 9.19 17.58 -19.62
C ARG A 490 8.33 18.57 -20.42
N ASP A 491 7.35 18.10 -21.18
CA ASP A 491 6.47 18.93 -22.02
C ASP A 491 5.12 19.20 -21.35
N GLY A 492 5.14 20.01 -20.27
CA GLY A 492 4.02 20.18 -19.32
C GLY A 492 2.63 20.33 -19.98
N ASN A 493 2.43 21.34 -20.83
CA ASN A 493 1.10 21.61 -21.39
C ASN A 493 0.64 20.59 -22.44
N THR A 494 1.54 20.06 -23.27
CA THR A 494 1.20 19.07 -24.30
C THR A 494 0.80 17.75 -23.66
N VAL A 495 1.53 17.33 -22.64
CA VAL A 495 1.24 16.11 -21.87
C VAL A 495 -0.08 16.24 -21.12
N ILE A 496 -0.33 17.38 -20.48
CA ILE A 496 -1.61 17.67 -19.82
C ILE A 496 -2.77 17.55 -20.81
N ARG A 497 -2.69 18.22 -21.98
CA ARG A 497 -3.73 18.14 -23.02
C ARG A 497 -3.98 16.71 -23.48
N ARG A 498 -2.92 15.91 -23.70
CA ARG A 498 -3.05 14.50 -24.07
C ARG A 498 -3.76 13.69 -23.00
N ILE A 499 -3.34 13.82 -21.73
CA ILE A 499 -3.93 13.08 -20.60
C ILE A 499 -5.40 13.45 -20.45
N PHE A 500 -5.76 14.73 -20.52
CA PHE A 500 -7.15 15.19 -20.41
C PHE A 500 -7.99 14.70 -21.59
N GLY A 501 -7.45 14.69 -22.81
CA GLY A 501 -8.12 14.10 -23.98
C GLY A 501 -8.41 12.60 -23.78
N LEU A 502 -7.46 11.85 -23.21
CA LEU A 502 -7.68 10.44 -22.88
C LEU A 502 -8.73 10.26 -21.79
N VAL A 503 -8.68 11.07 -20.73
CA VAL A 503 -9.68 11.10 -19.64
C VAL A 503 -11.09 11.34 -20.20
N GLU A 504 -11.25 12.29 -21.12
CA GLU A 504 -12.54 12.56 -21.76
C GLU A 504 -13.00 11.39 -22.63
N LEU A 505 -12.08 10.73 -23.34
CA LEU A 505 -12.40 9.57 -24.17
C LEU A 505 -12.96 8.41 -23.34
N VAL A 506 -12.27 8.03 -22.26
CA VAL A 506 -12.76 6.96 -21.37
C VAL A 506 -13.95 7.41 -20.52
N GLY A 507 -14.02 8.69 -20.16
CA GLY A 507 -15.15 9.29 -19.44
C GLY A 507 -16.43 9.27 -20.27
N THR A 508 -16.35 9.63 -21.55
CA THR A 508 -17.51 9.63 -22.46
C THR A 508 -18.16 8.25 -22.54
N GLU A 509 -17.37 7.16 -22.56
CA GLU A 509 -17.91 5.80 -22.51
C GLU A 509 -18.63 5.49 -21.18
N LEU A 510 -18.13 5.97 -20.04
CA LEU A 510 -18.80 5.81 -18.75
C LEU A 510 -20.16 6.52 -18.72
N TRP A 511 -20.24 7.71 -19.32
CA TRP A 511 -21.45 8.53 -19.32
C TRP A 511 -22.51 8.09 -20.33
N LYS A 512 -22.15 7.36 -21.39
CA LYS A 512 -23.10 6.81 -22.38
C LYS A 512 -24.13 5.84 -21.79
N GLY A 513 -23.80 5.17 -20.68
CA GLY A 513 -24.70 4.25 -19.96
C GLY A 513 -25.22 4.79 -18.63
N ALA A 514 -25.02 6.07 -18.34
CA ALA A 514 -25.40 6.67 -17.07
C ALA A 514 -26.87 7.13 -17.11
N GLU A 515 -27.78 6.32 -16.55
CA GLU A 515 -29.13 6.80 -16.26
C GLU A 515 -29.10 7.74 -15.05
N PRO A 516 -29.90 8.82 -15.03
CA PRO A 516 -30.06 9.65 -13.84
C PRO A 516 -30.59 8.77 -12.70
N SER A 517 -29.72 8.49 -11.73
CA SER A 517 -30.04 7.57 -10.65
C SER A 517 -31.28 8.06 -9.89
N LYS A 518 -32.29 7.20 -9.69
CA LYS A 518 -33.37 7.48 -8.73
C LYS A 518 -32.74 7.71 -7.36
N VAL A 519 -32.84 8.94 -6.89
CA VAL A 519 -32.22 9.45 -5.67
C VAL A 519 -32.62 8.58 -4.48
N ILE A 520 -31.67 7.85 -3.89
CA ILE A 520 -31.78 7.46 -2.49
C ILE A 520 -31.16 8.62 -1.72
N ALA A 521 -32.00 9.49 -1.18
CA ALA A 521 -31.55 10.56 -0.30
C ALA A 521 -30.71 9.94 0.84
N PRO A 522 -29.58 10.54 1.22
CA PRO A 522 -28.88 10.10 2.42
C PRO A 522 -29.88 10.17 3.57
N LYS A 523 -30.10 9.04 4.26
CA LYS A 523 -30.92 9.04 5.48
C LYS A 523 -30.31 10.10 6.40
N THR A 524 -31.12 11.08 6.78
CA THR A 524 -30.72 12.26 7.56
C THR A 524 -29.99 11.90 8.86
N GLY A 525 -30.18 10.69 9.40
CA GLY A 525 -29.43 10.18 10.55
C GLY A 525 -27.98 9.71 10.29
N ASP A 526 -27.62 9.28 9.07
CA ASP A 526 -26.26 8.77 8.77
C ASP A 526 -25.26 9.90 8.51
N ALA A 527 -25.74 11.05 8.03
CA ALA A 527 -24.92 12.23 7.78
C ALA A 527 -24.56 12.97 9.08
N GLU A 528 -25.52 13.14 10.00
CA GLU A 528 -25.26 13.68 11.35
C GLU A 528 -24.37 12.75 12.18
N TRP A 529 -24.56 11.43 12.06
CA TRP A 529 -23.69 10.44 12.70
C TRP A 529 -22.24 10.46 12.16
N LYS A 530 -22.06 10.66 10.85
CA LYS A 530 -20.73 10.80 10.22
C LYS A 530 -20.11 12.18 10.45
N ALA A 531 -20.92 13.23 10.61
CA ALA A 531 -20.46 14.59 10.96
C ALA A 531 -19.98 14.66 12.42
N LYS A 532 -20.69 14.05 13.38
CA LYS A 532 -20.20 13.88 14.77
C LYS A 532 -18.88 13.11 14.85
N ARG A 533 -18.64 12.18 13.93
CA ARG A 533 -17.35 11.49 13.76
C ARG A 533 -16.21 12.39 13.27
N ARG A 534 -16.51 13.47 12.54
CA ARG A 534 -15.51 14.46 12.09
C ARG A 534 -15.04 15.34 13.24
N GLU A 535 -15.96 15.87 14.07
CA GLU A 535 -15.58 16.75 15.20
C GLU A 535 -14.72 16.04 16.26
N ILE A 536 -14.95 14.76 16.52
CA ILE A 536 -14.17 14.00 17.53
C ILE A 536 -12.75 13.65 17.04
N ARG A 537 -12.46 13.75 15.73
CA ARG A 537 -11.16 13.38 15.13
C ARG A 537 -10.30 14.57 14.69
N THR A 538 -10.84 15.79 14.65
CA THR A 538 -10.11 16.99 14.20
C THR A 538 -9.62 17.89 15.34
N ALA A 539 -9.86 17.55 16.60
CA ALA A 539 -9.18 18.23 17.70
C ALA A 539 -7.76 17.65 17.87
N PRO A 540 -6.69 18.44 17.71
CA PRO A 540 -5.36 18.02 18.11
C PRO A 540 -5.41 17.86 19.63
N LYS A 541 -5.17 16.64 20.11
CA LYS A 541 -4.78 16.47 21.50
C LYS A 541 -3.27 16.65 21.54
N LEU A 542 -2.87 17.77 22.12
CA LEU A 542 -1.54 18.01 22.68
C LEU A 542 -1.03 16.77 23.43
#